data_AF-A0A031LI48-F1
#
_entry.id   AF-A0A031LI48-F1
#
_cell.length_a   1.000
_cell.length_b   1.000
_cell.length_c   1.000
_cell.angle_alpha   90.00
_cell.angle_beta   90.00
_cell.angle_gamma   90.00
#
_symmetry.space_group_name_H-M   'P 1'
#
loop_
_entity.id
_entity.type
_entity.pdbx_description
1 polymer ?
#
loop_
_entity_poly.entity_id
_entity_poly.type
_entity_poly.pdbx_seq_one_letter_code
_entity_poly.pdbx_strand_id
1 'polypeptide(L)'
;PQFPQCGFSARAVEALSQIGRPFAYVNILENQDIRATLPQIANWPTFPQLWINGELIGGSDIMLEMFQTGELKTLVEQYSPAPEA
;
A
#
# COMPACT_ATOMS: atom_id res chain seq x y z
N PRO A 1 -9.38 2.16 2.84
CA PRO A 1 -10.14 3.40 2.51
C PRO A 1 -11.52 3.03 1.96
N GLN A 2 -12.55 3.81 2.29
CA GLN A 2 -13.94 3.45 2.01
C GLN A 2 -14.37 3.68 0.55
N PHE A 3 -13.64 4.52 -0.21
CA PHE A 3 -13.95 4.83 -1.62
C PHE A 3 -12.67 5.01 -2.47
N PRO A 4 -12.11 3.94 -3.06
CA PRO A 4 -10.99 4.08 -3.99
C PRO A 4 -11.45 4.72 -5.31
N GLN A 5 -10.79 5.81 -5.74
CA GLN A 5 -11.13 6.53 -6.97
C GLN A 5 -10.45 5.96 -8.24
N CYS A 6 -9.69 4.86 -8.10
CA CYS A 6 -8.98 4.18 -9.18
C CYS A 6 -9.02 2.67 -8.96
N GLY A 7 -9.22 1.88 -10.03
CA GLY A 7 -9.29 0.42 -9.96
C GLY A 7 -8.01 -0.23 -9.40
N PHE A 8 -6.84 0.35 -9.69
CA PHE A 8 -5.57 -0.12 -9.12
C PHE A 8 -5.50 0.13 -7.60
N SER A 9 -5.96 1.29 -7.13
CA SER A 9 -6.04 1.56 -5.70
C SER A 9 -7.04 0.64 -5.00
N ALA A 10 -8.15 0.29 -5.66
CA ALA A 10 -9.13 -0.64 -5.11
C ALA A 10 -8.52 -2.03 -4.87
N ARG A 11 -7.82 -2.58 -5.87
CA ARG A 11 -7.15 -3.89 -5.77
C ARG A 11 -6.08 -3.92 -4.68
N ALA A 12 -5.24 -2.89 -4.62
CA ALA A 12 -4.21 -2.74 -3.58
C ALA A 12 -4.82 -2.73 -2.17
N VAL A 13 -5.92 -1.98 -1.99
CA VAL A 13 -6.62 -1.89 -0.71
C VAL A 13 -7.27 -3.21 -0.34
N GLU A 14 -7.88 -3.92 -1.30
CA GLU A 14 -8.50 -5.23 -1.08
C GLU A 14 -7.48 -6.26 -0.59
N ALA A 15 -6.31 -6.36 -1.24
CA ALA A 15 -5.24 -7.27 -0.83
C ALA A 15 -4.77 -7.01 0.61
N LEU A 16 -4.55 -5.73 0.97
CA LEU A 16 -4.15 -5.36 2.34
C LEU A 16 -5.28 -5.62 3.36
N SER A 17 -6.53 -5.37 2.97
CA SER A 17 -7.68 -5.57 3.86
C SER A 17 -7.90 -7.05 4.19
N GLN A 18 -7.63 -7.95 3.23
CA GLN A 18 -7.69 -9.40 3.46
C GLN A 18 -6.63 -9.90 4.44
N ILE A 19 -5.51 -9.20 4.60
CA ILE A 19 -4.48 -9.54 5.60
C ILE A 19 -4.96 -9.22 7.02
N GLY A 20 -5.91 -8.28 7.18
CA GLY A 20 -6.55 -8.00 8.47
C GLY A 20 -5.66 -7.25 9.47
N ARG A 21 -4.59 -6.60 9.00
CA ARG A 21 -3.74 -5.72 9.82
C ARG A 21 -4.08 -4.25 9.58
N PRO A 22 -3.97 -3.38 10.60
CA PRO A 22 -4.17 -1.95 10.42
C PRO A 22 -3.08 -1.38 9.49
N PHE A 23 -3.48 -0.47 8.62
CA PHE A 23 -2.60 0.28 7.74
C PHE A 23 -3.10 1.73 7.59
N ALA A 24 -2.17 2.65 7.43
CA ALA A 24 -2.49 4.04 7.09
C ALA A 24 -2.60 4.21 5.56
N TYR A 25 -3.35 5.21 5.12
CA TYR A 25 -3.42 5.57 3.71
C TYR A 25 -3.37 7.09 3.56
N VAL A 26 -2.87 7.55 2.40
CA VAL A 26 -2.83 8.95 2.02
C VAL A 26 -3.56 9.11 0.69
N ASN A 27 -4.54 10.02 0.64
CA ASN A 27 -5.23 10.36 -0.59
C ASN A 27 -4.43 11.43 -1.36
N ILE A 28 -3.67 11.00 -2.36
CA ILE A 28 -2.83 11.88 -3.20
C ILE A 28 -3.64 12.82 -4.11
N LEU A 29 -4.95 12.57 -4.28
CA LEU A 29 -5.82 13.48 -5.04
C LEU A 29 -6.18 14.72 -4.20
N GLU A 30 -6.20 14.58 -2.88
CA GLU A 30 -6.40 15.67 -1.93
C GLU A 30 -5.07 16.33 -1.51
N ASN A 31 -3.94 15.64 -1.71
CA ASN A 31 -2.59 16.10 -1.33
C ASN A 31 -1.69 16.22 -2.58
N GLN A 32 -1.81 17.35 -3.29
CA GLN A 32 -1.12 17.59 -4.57
C GLN A 32 0.41 17.68 -4.43
N ASP A 33 0.89 18.14 -3.28
CA ASP A 33 2.31 18.16 -2.91
C ASP A 33 2.88 16.74 -2.84
N ILE A 34 2.21 15.82 -2.15
CA ILE A 34 2.60 14.42 -2.07
C ILE A 34 2.58 13.78 -3.46
N ARG A 35 1.55 14.07 -4.27
CA ARG A 35 1.46 13.57 -5.65
C ARG A 35 2.64 14.01 -6.52
N ALA A 36 3.14 15.23 -6.34
CA ALA A 36 4.25 15.77 -7.11
C ALA A 36 5.61 15.26 -6.64
N THR A 37 5.81 15.17 -5.31
CA THR A 37 7.13 14.90 -4.72
C THR A 37 7.40 13.41 -4.49
N LEU A 38 6.39 12.63 -4.08
CA LEU A 38 6.59 11.23 -3.70
C LEU A 38 7.15 10.36 -4.84
N PRO A 39 6.73 10.49 -6.11
CA PRO A 39 7.32 9.71 -7.21
C PRO A 39 8.83 9.94 -7.39
N GLN A 40 9.31 11.16 -7.10
CA GLN A 40 10.73 11.50 -7.19
C GLN A 40 11.53 10.89 -6.05
N ILE A 41 10.99 10.94 -4.82
CA ILE A 41 11.61 10.33 -3.63
C ILE A 41 11.65 8.80 -3.77
N ALA A 42 10.55 8.22 -4.24
CA ALA A 42 10.37 6.78 -4.42
C ALA A 42 11.18 6.21 -5.59
N ASN A 43 11.68 7.08 -6.48
CA ASN A 43 12.13 6.69 -7.82
C ASN A 43 11.10 5.78 -8.54
N TRP A 44 9.80 6.08 -8.35
CA TRP A 44 8.70 5.23 -8.80
C TRP A 44 7.55 6.10 -9.35
N PRO A 45 7.20 5.98 -10.65
CA PRO A 45 6.37 6.99 -11.32
C PRO A 45 4.86 6.85 -11.09
N THR A 46 4.38 5.75 -10.52
CA THR A 46 2.94 5.42 -10.51
C THR A 46 2.34 5.30 -9.11
N PHE A 47 1.00 5.32 -9.06
CA PHE A 47 0.19 5.05 -7.88
C PHE A 47 -0.80 3.92 -8.17
N PRO A 48 -1.24 3.14 -7.17
CA PRO A 48 -0.89 3.23 -5.74
C PRO A 48 0.55 2.82 -5.43
N GLN A 49 1.08 3.23 -4.26
CA GLN A 49 2.39 2.83 -3.75
C GLN A 49 2.21 2.23 -2.35
N LEU A 50 2.75 1.04 -2.12
CA LEU A 50 2.83 0.42 -0.79
C LEU A 50 4.20 0.68 -0.18
N TRP A 51 4.19 1.20 1.04
CA TRP A 51 5.38 1.40 1.85
C TRP A 51 5.27 0.59 3.13
N ILE A 52 6.31 -0.18 3.46
CA ILE A 52 6.42 -0.95 4.70
C ILE A 52 7.78 -0.65 5.33
N ASN A 53 7.80 -0.29 6.61
CA ASN A 53 9.02 0.04 7.34
C ASN A 53 9.91 1.12 6.66
N GLY A 54 9.28 2.08 5.98
CA GLY A 54 9.99 3.14 5.26
C GLY A 54 10.55 2.74 3.89
N GLU A 55 10.31 1.50 3.44
CA GLU A 55 10.75 0.99 2.14
C GLU A 55 9.58 0.86 1.17
N LEU A 56 9.80 1.23 -0.09
CA LEU A 56 8.82 1.05 -1.16
C LEU A 56 8.78 -0.43 -1.55
N ILE A 57 7.62 -1.05 -1.40
CA ILE A 57 7.38 -2.43 -1.81
C ILE A 57 6.97 -2.50 -3.28
N GLY A 58 6.13 -1.56 -3.72
CA GLY A 58 5.74 -1.47 -5.13
C GLY A 58 4.31 -0.96 -5.34
N GLY A 59 3.87 -1.10 -6.58
CA GLY A 59 2.51 -0.75 -7.01
C GLY A 59 1.50 -1.89 -6.92
N SER A 60 0.29 -1.66 -7.42
CA SER A 60 -0.84 -2.61 -7.30
C SER A 60 -0.52 -4.01 -7.83
N ASP A 61 0.19 -4.15 -8.95
CA ASP A 61 0.43 -5.47 -9.56
C ASP A 61 1.41 -6.30 -8.71
N ILE A 62 2.49 -5.66 -8.22
CA ILE A 62 3.46 -6.27 -7.30
C ILE A 62 2.77 -6.68 -6.01
N MET A 63 1.91 -5.82 -5.45
CA MET A 63 1.16 -6.15 -4.24
C MET A 63 0.27 -7.38 -4.44
N LEU A 64 -0.39 -7.51 -5.59
CA LEU A 64 -1.24 -8.67 -5.90
C LEU A 64 -0.42 -9.95 -6.07
N GLU A 65 0.73 -9.86 -6.74
CA GLU A 65 1.65 -10.99 -6.89
C GLU A 65 2.16 -11.47 -5.52
N MET A 66 2.68 -10.55 -4.69
CA MET A 66 3.15 -10.87 -3.34
C MET A 66 2.02 -11.37 -2.43
N PHE A 67 0.78 -10.92 -2.65
CA PHE A 67 -0.38 -11.44 -1.92
C PHE A 67 -0.68 -12.88 -2.32
N GLN A 68 -0.63 -13.21 -3.62
CA GLN A 68 -0.86 -14.57 -4.13
C GLN A 68 0.22 -15.56 -3.68
N THR A 69 1.48 -15.12 -3.56
CA THR A 69 2.58 -15.95 -3.04
C THR A 69 2.58 -16.04 -1.51
N GLY A 70 1.81 -15.18 -0.82
CA GLY A 70 1.78 -15.10 0.64
C GLY A 70 2.91 -14.26 1.25
N GLU A 71 3.85 -13.77 0.45
CA GLU A 71 4.97 -12.93 0.90
C GLU A 71 4.48 -11.61 1.51
N LEU A 72 3.44 -11.00 0.91
CA LEU A 72 2.89 -9.74 1.41
C LEU A 72 2.34 -9.90 2.83
N LYS A 73 1.67 -11.01 3.11
CA LYS A 73 1.12 -11.29 4.45
C LYS A 73 2.23 -11.37 5.49
N THR A 74 3.26 -12.16 5.22
CA THR A 74 4.43 -12.31 6.10
C THR A 74 5.07 -10.96 6.41
N LEU A 75 5.27 -10.14 5.37
CA LEU A 75 5.90 -8.83 5.50
C LEU A 75 5.03 -7.86 6.32
N VAL A 76 3.72 -7.82 6.07
CA VAL A 76 2.79 -6.97 6.81
C VAL A 76 2.69 -7.40 8.27
N GLU A 77 2.61 -8.70 8.56
CA GLU A 77 2.54 -9.20 9.95
C GLU A 77 3.83 -8.93 10.75
N GLN A 78 4.98 -8.91 10.08
CA GLN A 78 6.27 -8.57 10.71
C GLN A 78 6.33 -7.11 11.19
N TYR A 79 5.78 -6.17 10.41
CA TYR A 79 5.91 -4.72 10.67
C TYR A 79 4.63 -4.04 11.17
N SER A 80 3.49 -4.73 11.12
CA SER A 80 2.22 -4.31 11.71
C SER A 80 1.74 -5.43 12.65
N PRO A 81 2.33 -5.53 13.86
CA PRO A 81 1.94 -6.53 14.83
C PRO A 81 0.47 -6.35 15.21
N ALA A 82 -0.17 -7.42 15.68
CA ALA A 82 -1.53 -7.35 16.19
C ALA A 82 -1.64 -6.25 17.26
N PRO A 83 -2.75 -5.49 17.31
CA PRO A 83 -3.01 -4.69 18.49
C PRO A 83 -2.95 -5.61 19.70
N GLU A 84 -2.10 -5.30 20.68
CA GLU A 84 -2.14 -5.95 21.99
C GLU A 84 -3.54 -5.74 22.57
N ALA A 85 -4.16 -6.85 23.00
CA ALA A 85 -5.53 -6.88 23.52
C ALA A 85 -5.64 -6.21 24.90
#